data_AF-A0A832X1D9-F1
#
_entry.id   AF-A0A832X1D9-F1
#
_cell.length_a   1.000
_cell.length_b   1.000
_cell.length_c   1.000
_cell.angle_alpha   90.00
_cell.angle_beta   90.00
_cell.angle_gamma   90.00
#
_symmetry.space_group_name_H-M   'P 1'
#
loop_
_entity.id
_entity.type
_entity.pdbx_description
1 polymer ?
#
loop_
_entity_poly.entity_id
_entity_poly.type
_entity_poly.pdbx_seq_one_letter_code
_entity_poly.pdbx_strand_id
1 'polypeptide(L)'
;EIFWTTAVTEIDIKKVVISLFSEARESSCVVPHSLGMPILTVIFAEFVRSLERGVKVKMLVSPQFNNFVSFLSRKDEKTLEILKKNLEIRAVRNTNSHFGIIDNNLVILLQPHPLDKNRLISVVKIWDADLAKSLQKEFDVMWKTGKILELGEKATE
;
A
#
# COMPACT_ATOMS: atom_id res chain seq x y z
N GLU A 1 -22.12 -4.01 18.91
CA GLU A 1 -21.18 -3.12 19.62
C GLU A 1 -21.26 -1.71 19.06
N ILE A 2 -21.06 -0.70 19.89
CA ILE A 2 -21.03 0.71 19.48
C ILE A 2 -19.56 1.07 19.21
N PHE A 3 -19.27 1.53 18.00
CA PHE A 3 -17.94 1.92 17.57
C PHE A 3 -17.68 3.38 17.99
N TRP A 4 -16.77 3.61 18.94
CA TRP A 4 -16.32 4.95 19.31
C TRP A 4 -14.99 5.25 18.64
N THR A 5 -14.90 6.36 17.90
CA THR A 5 -13.62 6.87 17.39
C THR A 5 -13.21 8.10 18.18
N THR A 6 -12.08 8.04 18.87
CA THR A 6 -11.37 9.22 19.37
C THR A 6 -10.90 10.04 18.17
N ALA A 7 -10.84 11.37 18.29
CA ALA A 7 -10.22 12.21 17.28
C ALA A 7 -8.79 11.71 17.00
N VAL A 8 -8.56 11.14 15.82
CA VAL A 8 -7.26 10.61 15.42
C VAL A 8 -6.50 11.74 14.74
N THR A 9 -5.36 12.14 15.29
CA THR A 9 -4.52 13.14 14.62
C THR A 9 -3.77 12.49 13.44
N GLU A 10 -3.24 13.30 12.51
CA GLU A 10 -2.37 12.77 11.47
C GLU A 10 -1.14 12.03 12.02
N ILE A 11 -0.65 12.45 13.20
CA ILE A 11 0.47 11.79 13.87
C ILE A 11 0.06 10.39 14.31
N ASP A 12 -1.15 10.23 14.83
CA ASP A 12 -1.66 8.93 15.26
C ASP A 12 -1.92 8.02 14.06
N ILE A 13 -2.49 8.55 12.98
CA ILE A 13 -2.64 7.82 11.70
C ILE A 13 -1.27 7.35 11.20
N LYS A 14 -0.25 8.22 11.20
CA LYS A 14 1.11 7.86 10.79
C LYS A 14 1.67 6.73 11.65
N LYS A 15 1.54 6.80 12.98
CA LYS A 15 2.00 5.74 13.89
C LYS A 15 1.32 4.41 13.61
N VAL A 16 0.00 4.42 13.37
CA VAL A 16 -0.75 3.22 13.01
C VAL A 16 -0.23 2.64 11.70
N VAL A 17 -0.09 3.45 10.65
CA VAL A 17 0.40 2.97 9.35
C VAL A 17 1.82 2.41 9.45
N ILE A 18 2.72 3.06 10.20
CA ILE A 18 4.06 2.54 10.52
C ILE A 18 3.97 1.17 11.20
N SER A 19 3.07 1.02 12.19
CA SER A 19 2.87 -0.24 12.91
C SER A 19 2.48 -1.38 11.95
N LEU A 20 1.67 -1.10 10.92
CA LEU A 20 1.28 -2.10 9.92
C LEU A 20 2.48 -2.73 9.21
N PHE A 21 3.42 -1.90 8.76
CA PHE A 21 4.63 -2.40 8.07
C PHE A 21 5.59 -3.08 9.04
N SER A 22 5.57 -2.74 10.33
CA SER A 22 6.37 -3.44 11.34
C SER A 22 5.79 -4.81 11.72
N GLU A 23 4.46 -4.94 11.70
CA GLU A 23 3.73 -6.16 12.08
C GLU A 23 3.70 -7.21 10.96
N ALA A 24 3.77 -6.78 9.70
CA ALA A 24 3.76 -7.67 8.53
C ALA A 24 4.96 -8.64 8.52
N ARG A 25 4.68 -9.93 8.27
CA ARG A 25 5.65 -11.03 8.34
C ARG A 25 5.87 -11.73 7.01
N GLU A 26 4.81 -11.99 6.25
CA GLU A 26 4.86 -12.85 5.07
C GLU A 26 4.56 -12.06 3.80
N SER A 27 3.39 -11.40 3.76
CA SER A 27 2.94 -10.75 2.54
C SER A 27 1.95 -9.63 2.77
N SER A 28 1.85 -8.74 1.77
CA SER A 28 0.80 -7.74 1.71
C SER A 28 0.31 -7.54 0.27
N CYS A 29 -1.01 -7.38 0.12
CA CYS A 29 -1.65 -6.96 -1.12
C CYS A 29 -2.28 -5.59 -0.90
N VAL A 30 -1.98 -4.61 -1.76
CA VAL A 30 -2.42 -3.22 -1.55
C VAL A 30 -3.04 -2.64 -2.81
N VAL A 31 -4.22 -2.05 -2.67
CA VAL A 31 -4.88 -1.19 -3.64
C VAL A 31 -4.97 0.21 -3.01
N PRO A 32 -3.94 1.06 -3.17
CA PRO A 32 -3.88 2.32 -2.46
C PRO A 32 -4.85 3.34 -3.06
N HIS A 33 -5.44 4.15 -2.20
CA HIS A 33 -6.13 5.36 -2.62
C HIS A 33 -5.10 6.44 -2.93
N SER A 34 -5.24 7.14 -4.06
CA SER A 34 -4.35 8.26 -4.43
C SER A 34 -4.26 9.38 -3.39
N LEU A 35 -5.28 9.56 -2.55
CA LEU A 35 -5.30 10.54 -1.46
C LEU A 35 -4.37 10.14 -0.30
N GLY A 36 -3.99 8.86 -0.21
CA GLY A 36 -3.01 8.35 0.76
C GLY A 36 -1.54 8.54 0.32
N MET A 37 -1.29 9.15 -0.84
CA MET A 37 0.06 9.29 -1.41
C MET A 37 1.07 10.02 -0.52
N PRO A 38 0.72 11.13 0.14
CA PRO A 38 1.66 11.82 1.03
C PRO A 38 2.16 10.95 2.19
N ILE A 39 1.39 9.95 2.58
CA ILE A 39 1.77 9.03 3.66
C ILE A 39 2.79 7.99 3.17
N LEU A 40 2.66 7.51 1.93
CA LEU A 40 3.57 6.51 1.36
C LEU A 40 5.03 6.98 1.33
N THR A 41 5.27 8.26 1.11
CA THR A 41 6.63 8.83 1.15
C THR A 41 7.17 8.94 2.58
N VAL A 42 6.31 9.31 3.54
CA VAL A 42 6.68 9.42 4.96
C VAL A 42 7.04 8.06 5.56
N ILE A 43 6.28 7.02 5.22
CA ILE A 43 6.50 5.66 5.72
C ILE A 43 7.48 4.85 4.88
N PHE A 44 8.10 5.46 3.86
CA PHE A 44 8.90 4.74 2.87
C PHE A 44 10.04 3.93 3.52
N ALA A 45 10.67 4.48 4.56
CA ALA A 45 11.71 3.76 5.30
C ALA A 45 11.18 2.46 5.93
N GLU A 46 9.99 2.49 6.54
CA GLU A 46 9.40 1.28 7.11
C GLU A 46 8.88 0.30 6.08
N PHE A 47 8.39 0.83 4.97
CA PHE A 47 8.06 0.01 3.81
C PHE A 47 9.28 -0.77 3.34
N VAL A 48 10.42 -0.11 3.08
CA VAL A 48 11.68 -0.79 2.70
C VAL A 48 12.13 -1.77 3.77
N ARG A 49 12.10 -1.39 5.05
CA ARG A 49 12.45 -2.30 6.15
C ARG A 49 11.58 -3.56 6.18
N SER A 50 10.30 -3.46 5.82
CA SER A 50 9.44 -4.65 5.71
C SER A 50 9.87 -5.58 4.59
N LEU A 51 10.25 -5.02 3.43
CA LEU A 51 10.76 -5.78 2.29
C LEU A 51 12.11 -6.44 2.61
N GLU A 52 13.00 -5.75 3.35
CA GLU A 52 14.29 -6.30 3.80
C GLU A 52 14.10 -7.53 4.69
N ARG A 53 13.05 -7.57 5.52
CA ARG A 53 12.68 -8.76 6.31
C ARG A 53 12.12 -9.90 5.48
N GLY A 54 11.87 -9.68 4.18
CA GLY A 54 11.37 -10.69 3.25
C GLY A 54 9.87 -10.62 2.96
N VAL A 55 9.15 -9.63 3.49
CA VAL A 55 7.72 -9.43 3.23
C VAL A 55 7.50 -9.21 1.73
N LYS A 56 6.63 -10.00 1.11
CA LYS A 56 6.29 -9.86 -0.31
C LYS A 56 5.10 -8.91 -0.49
N VAL A 57 5.27 -7.84 -1.25
CA VAL A 57 4.23 -6.85 -1.48
C VAL A 57 3.78 -6.88 -2.94
N LYS A 58 2.47 -6.98 -3.14
CA LYS A 58 1.81 -6.82 -4.44
C LYS A 58 0.97 -5.55 -4.40
N MET A 59 1.22 -4.64 -5.33
CA MET A 59 0.54 -3.33 -5.35
C MET A 59 -0.17 -3.09 -6.68
N LEU A 60 -1.48 -2.84 -6.62
CA LEU A 60 -2.27 -2.40 -7.78
C LEU A 60 -2.41 -0.90 -7.75
N VAL A 61 -1.89 -0.21 -8.74
CA VAL A 61 -1.88 1.26 -8.76
C VAL A 61 -2.64 1.81 -9.96
N SER A 62 -3.29 2.96 -9.76
CA SER A 62 -3.85 3.74 -10.87
C SER A 62 -2.78 4.62 -11.51
N PRO A 63 -3.01 5.20 -12.72
CA PRO A 63 -2.04 6.09 -13.37
C PRO A 63 -1.61 7.28 -12.52
N GLN A 64 -2.40 7.67 -11.51
CA GLN A 64 -2.07 8.71 -10.55
C GLN A 64 -0.81 8.38 -9.71
N PHE A 65 -0.38 7.12 -9.71
CA PHE A 65 0.81 6.65 -9.00
C PHE A 65 2.10 6.65 -9.81
N ASN A 66 2.09 7.12 -11.06
CA ASN A 66 3.29 7.18 -11.90
C ASN A 66 4.45 7.93 -11.23
N ASN A 67 4.15 9.02 -10.49
CA ASN A 67 5.17 9.78 -9.76
C ASN A 67 5.80 8.97 -8.62
N PHE A 68 5.00 8.17 -7.91
CA PHE A 68 5.49 7.28 -6.87
C PHE A 68 6.35 6.17 -7.45
N VAL A 69 5.91 5.53 -8.54
CA VAL A 69 6.70 4.50 -9.25
C VAL A 69 8.02 5.09 -9.74
N SER A 70 7.99 6.31 -10.30
CA SER A 70 9.20 7.03 -10.70
C SER A 70 10.13 7.34 -9.52
N PHE A 71 9.57 7.71 -8.37
CA PHE A 71 10.32 7.91 -7.13
C PHE A 71 11.00 6.63 -6.65
N LEU A 72 10.33 5.47 -6.76
CA LEU A 72 10.92 4.17 -6.45
C LEU A 72 12.08 3.84 -7.40
N SER A 73 11.91 4.08 -8.70
CA SER A 73 12.93 3.80 -9.72
C SER A 73 14.21 4.65 -9.60
N ARG A 74 14.17 5.76 -8.84
CA ARG A 74 15.33 6.66 -8.63
C ARG A 74 16.10 6.38 -7.34
N LYS A 75 15.78 5.29 -6.63
CA LYS A 75 16.49 4.90 -5.41
C LYS A 75 17.89 4.38 -5.71
N ASP A 76 18.73 4.35 -4.69
CA ASP A 76 20.06 3.75 -4.79
C ASP A 76 19.97 2.26 -5.15
N GLU A 77 21.06 1.70 -5.66
CA GLU A 77 21.12 0.34 -6.20
C GLU A 77 20.68 -0.72 -5.17
N LYS A 78 21.14 -0.59 -3.91
CA LYS A 78 20.79 -1.51 -2.83
C LYS A 78 19.29 -1.49 -2.56
N THR A 79 18.70 -0.29 -2.43
CA THR A 79 17.26 -0.14 -2.24
C THR A 79 16.47 -0.68 -3.44
N LEU A 80 16.93 -0.44 -4.67
CA LEU A 80 16.30 -0.96 -5.90
C LEU A 80 16.32 -2.49 -5.95
N GLU A 81 17.40 -3.14 -5.53
CA GLU A 81 17.48 -4.60 -5.47
C GLU A 81 16.44 -5.18 -4.50
N ILE A 82 16.32 -4.59 -3.31
CA ILE A 82 15.32 -4.98 -2.30
C ILE A 82 13.91 -4.82 -2.86
N LEU A 83 13.62 -3.68 -3.50
CA LEU A 83 12.34 -3.40 -4.14
C LEU A 83 12.04 -4.44 -5.22
N LYS A 84 12.94 -4.66 -6.18
CA LYS A 84 12.74 -5.62 -7.28
C LYS A 84 12.50 -7.06 -6.80
N LYS A 85 13.14 -7.46 -5.69
CA LYS A 85 13.00 -8.83 -5.15
C LYS A 85 11.67 -9.07 -4.43
N ASN A 86 11.09 -8.04 -3.83
CA ASN A 86 10.00 -8.19 -2.86
C ASN A 86 8.75 -7.36 -3.18
N LEU A 87 8.79 -6.43 -4.13
CA LEU A 87 7.68 -5.59 -4.54
C LEU A 87 7.34 -5.85 -6.02
N GLU A 88 6.11 -6.28 -6.28
CA GLU A 88 5.52 -6.30 -7.62
C GLU A 88 4.46 -5.21 -7.73
N ILE A 89 4.52 -4.40 -8.78
CA ILE A 89 3.55 -3.33 -9.03
C ILE A 89 2.85 -3.58 -10.36
N ARG A 90 1.53 -3.48 -10.37
CA ARG A 90 0.71 -3.53 -11.59
C ARG A 90 -0.18 -2.32 -11.73
N ALA A 91 -0.25 -1.76 -12.93
CA ALA A 91 -1.12 -0.66 -13.28
C ALA A 91 -2.51 -1.17 -13.68
N VAL A 92 -3.56 -0.51 -13.16
CA VAL A 92 -4.96 -0.72 -13.49
C VAL A 92 -5.64 0.62 -13.77
N ARG A 93 -6.60 0.67 -14.71
CA ARG A 93 -7.17 1.95 -15.20
C ARG A 93 -8.01 2.68 -14.17
N ASN A 94 -8.75 1.95 -13.32
CA ASN A 94 -9.51 2.54 -12.21
C ASN A 94 -9.86 1.46 -11.18
N THR A 95 -9.84 1.81 -9.90
CA THR A 95 -10.29 0.92 -8.82
C THR A 95 -11.22 1.71 -7.90
N ASN A 96 -12.46 1.26 -7.75
CA ASN A 96 -13.35 1.82 -6.73
C ASN A 96 -13.07 1.23 -5.34
N SER A 97 -12.23 0.20 -5.29
CA SER A 97 -11.85 -0.53 -4.08
C SER A 97 -10.47 -0.06 -3.61
N HIS A 98 -10.39 0.41 -2.37
CA HIS A 98 -9.12 0.80 -1.74
C HIS A 98 -8.96 0.07 -0.41
N PHE A 99 -8.00 -0.84 -0.35
CA PHE A 99 -7.75 -1.66 0.81
C PHE A 99 -6.32 -2.20 0.81
N GLY A 100 -5.84 -2.60 1.99
CA GLY A 100 -4.66 -3.42 2.17
C GLY A 100 -5.04 -4.73 2.85
N ILE A 101 -4.35 -5.81 2.49
CA ILE A 101 -4.38 -7.09 3.19
C ILE A 101 -2.95 -7.35 3.67
N ILE A 102 -2.80 -7.78 4.92
CA ILE A 102 -1.53 -8.20 5.52
C ILE A 102 -1.70 -9.62 6.04
N ASP A 103 -0.74 -10.49 5.71
CA ASP A 103 -0.63 -11.87 6.20
C ASP A 103 -1.93 -12.67 6.15
N ASN A 104 -2.77 -12.41 5.14
CA ASN A 104 -4.06 -13.06 4.87
C ASN A 104 -5.11 -13.01 6.01
N ASN A 105 -4.91 -12.16 7.03
CA ASN A 105 -5.82 -12.09 8.19
C ASN A 105 -6.18 -10.66 8.62
N LEU A 106 -5.41 -9.66 8.20
CA LEU A 106 -5.59 -8.28 8.59
C LEU A 106 -5.96 -7.44 7.37
N VAL A 107 -7.13 -6.83 7.43
CA VAL A 107 -7.63 -5.87 6.42
C VAL A 107 -7.42 -4.45 6.92
N ILE A 108 -6.92 -3.61 6.03
CA ILE A 108 -6.63 -2.20 6.27
C ILE A 108 -7.46 -1.35 5.32
N LEU A 109 -8.25 -0.44 5.89
CA LEU A 109 -8.99 0.55 5.13
C LEU A 109 -8.49 1.95 5.51
N LEU A 110 -8.10 2.73 4.51
CA LEU A 110 -7.70 4.13 4.68
C LEU A 110 -8.87 5.02 4.28
N GLN A 111 -9.36 5.85 5.19
CA GLN A 111 -10.43 6.78 4.89
C GLN A 111 -9.85 8.18 4.60
N PRO A 112 -10.00 8.69 3.37
CA PRO A 112 -9.56 10.04 3.04
C PRO A 112 -10.43 11.10 3.74
N HIS A 113 -9.85 12.27 4.00
CA HIS A 113 -10.59 13.40 4.52
C HIS A 113 -11.51 13.98 3.43
N PRO A 114 -12.81 14.18 3.70
CA PRO A 114 -13.79 14.53 2.67
C PRO A 114 -13.56 15.91 2.03
N LEU A 115 -12.91 16.82 2.76
CA LEU A 115 -12.63 18.19 2.30
C LEU A 115 -11.15 18.44 2.00
N ASP A 116 -10.26 17.49 2.31
CA ASP A 116 -8.82 17.67 2.13
C ASP A 116 -8.21 16.41 1.50
N LYS A 117 -7.86 16.54 0.23
CA LYS A 117 -7.37 15.44 -0.60
C LYS A 117 -5.99 14.92 -0.20
N ASN A 118 -5.28 15.64 0.67
CA ASN A 118 -3.94 15.27 1.12
C ASN A 118 -3.93 14.66 2.53
N ARG A 119 -5.10 14.50 3.16
CA ARG A 119 -5.24 14.04 4.54
C ARG A 119 -6.09 12.78 4.61
N LEU A 120 -5.76 11.91 5.55
CA LEU A 120 -6.65 10.83 5.99
C LEU A 120 -7.40 11.29 7.23
N ILE A 121 -8.65 10.84 7.38
CA ILE A 121 -9.44 11.06 8.59
C ILE A 121 -9.43 9.84 9.52
N SER A 122 -9.16 8.64 8.99
CA SER A 122 -9.03 7.43 9.79
C SER A 122 -8.26 6.31 9.08
N VAL A 123 -7.82 5.34 9.89
CA VAL A 123 -7.32 4.03 9.45
C VAL A 123 -8.08 2.97 10.24
N VAL A 124 -8.67 2.01 9.54
CA VAL A 124 -9.40 0.90 10.16
C VAL A 124 -8.59 -0.38 9.99
N LYS A 125 -8.27 -1.03 11.12
CA LYS A 125 -7.67 -2.37 11.19
C LYS A 125 -8.77 -3.38 11.50
N ILE A 126 -8.95 -4.37 10.64
CA ILE A 126 -9.96 -5.42 10.81
C ILE A 126 -9.24 -6.77 10.81
N TRP A 127 -9.19 -7.44 11.96
CA TRP A 127 -8.68 -8.80 12.07
C TRP A 127 -9.80 -9.78 11.74
N ASP A 128 -9.90 -10.12 10.46
CA ASP A 128 -10.93 -11.01 9.93
C ASP A 128 -10.36 -11.73 8.71
N ALA A 129 -10.07 -13.02 8.87
CA ALA A 129 -9.51 -13.86 7.82
C ALA A 129 -10.50 -14.15 6.68
N ASP A 130 -11.80 -14.20 6.96
CA ASP A 130 -12.82 -14.45 5.93
C ASP A 130 -13.02 -13.19 5.07
N LEU A 131 -13.00 -12.01 5.69
CA LEU A 131 -12.98 -10.74 4.98
C LEU A 131 -11.70 -10.59 4.16
N ALA A 132 -10.53 -10.88 4.74
CA ALA A 132 -9.24 -10.85 4.04
C ALA A 132 -9.25 -11.77 2.81
N LYS A 133 -9.73 -13.01 2.97
CA LYS A 133 -9.86 -13.98 1.86
C LYS A 133 -10.83 -13.51 0.79
N SER A 134 -11.92 -12.85 1.17
CA SER A 134 -12.91 -12.31 0.22
C SER A 134 -12.32 -11.15 -0.59
N LEU A 135 -11.63 -10.21 0.06
CA LEU A 135 -10.92 -9.12 -0.59
C LEU A 135 -9.73 -9.60 -1.42
N GLN A 136 -9.05 -10.68 -1.01
CA GLN A 136 -7.97 -11.28 -1.79
C GLN A 136 -8.46 -11.80 -3.13
N LYS A 137 -9.66 -12.40 -3.19
CA LYS A 137 -10.26 -12.83 -4.47
C LYS A 137 -10.49 -11.65 -5.40
N GLU A 138 -11.02 -10.55 -4.88
CA GLU A 138 -11.21 -9.30 -5.64
C GLU A 138 -9.88 -8.73 -6.13
N PHE A 139 -8.87 -8.70 -5.24
CA PHE A 139 -7.51 -8.32 -5.60
C PHE A 139 -6.96 -9.17 -6.73
N ASP A 140 -7.10 -10.49 -6.66
CA ASP A 140 -6.56 -11.43 -7.65
C ASP A 140 -7.20 -11.26 -9.03
N VAL A 141 -8.50 -10.93 -9.08
CA VAL A 141 -9.20 -10.60 -10.34
C VAL A 141 -8.56 -9.38 -10.98
N MET A 142 -8.40 -8.28 -10.23
CA MET A 142 -7.75 -7.07 -10.72
C MET A 142 -6.28 -7.34 -11.09
N TRP A 143 -5.57 -8.13 -10.29
CA TRP A 143 -4.16 -8.48 -10.48
C TRP A 143 -3.88 -9.14 -11.82
N LYS A 144 -4.74 -10.08 -12.23
CA LYS A 144 -4.64 -10.78 -13.51
C LYS A 144 -4.76 -9.85 -14.71
N THR A 145 -5.54 -8.77 -14.58
CA THR A 145 -5.76 -7.79 -15.66
C THR A 145 -4.77 -6.63 -15.65
N GLY A 146 -4.05 -6.44 -14.54
CA GLY A 146 -3.11 -5.33 -14.38
C GLY A 146 -1.86 -5.47 -15.25
N LYS A 147 -1.39 -4.35 -15.81
CA LYS A 147 -0.13 -4.29 -16.57
C LYS A 147 1.05 -4.19 -15.61
N ILE A 148 2.04 -5.07 -15.73
CA ILE A 148 3.26 -5.01 -14.92
C ILE A 148 3.98 -3.67 -15.12
N LEU A 149 4.45 -3.07 -14.03
CA LEU A 149 5.32 -1.90 -14.03
C LEU A 149 6.71 -2.33 -13.55
N GLU A 150 7.71 -2.20 -14.41
CA GLU A 150 9.09 -2.50 -14.05
C GLU A 150 9.75 -1.33 -13.32
N LEU A 151 10.44 -1.63 -12.22
CA LEU A 151 11.23 -0.65 -11.49
C LEU A 151 12.62 -0.55 -12.12
N GLY A 152 13.09 0.66 -12.40
CA GLY A 152 14.47 0.91 -12.81
C GLY A 152 14.81 0.63 -14.28
N GLU A 153 13.84 0.60 -15.20
CA GLU A 153 14.15 0.90 -16.60
C GLU A 153 14.64 2.36 -16.68
N LYS A 154 15.86 2.56 -17.18
CA LYS A 154 16.28 3.90 -17.60
C LYS A 154 15.39 4.30 -18.78
N ALA A 155 14.86 5.52 -18.78
CA ALA A 155 14.38 6.10 -20.03
C ALA A 155 15.57 6.08 -21.00
N THR A 156 15.54 5.17 -21.97
CA THR A 156 16.40 5.25 -23.15
C THR A 156 15.93 6.44 -23.97
N GLU A 157 16.72 7.51 -23.94
CA GLU A 157 17.07 8.27 -25.13
C GLU A 157 18.54 8.01 -25.45
#